data_AF-A0A661WGS7-F1
#
_entry.id   AF-A0A661WGS7-F1
#
_cell.length_a   1.000
_cell.length_b   1.000
_cell.length_c   1.000
_cell.angle_alpha   90.00
_cell.angle_beta   90.00
_cell.angle_gamma   90.00
#
_symmetry.space_group_name_H-M   'P 1'
#
loop_
_entity.id
_entity.type
_entity.pdbx_description
1 polymer ?
#
loop_
_entity_poly.entity_id
_entity_poly.type
_entity_poly.pdbx_seq_one_letter_code
_entity_poly.pdbx_strand_id
1 'polypeptide(L)'
;MGVLMSIIAGVLPMAFYAWILYYLDRYEREPVKLLIGVFLWGAVIAAGAAFVINSITSSGIYFLTQNEFATQLTISTLVAPVVEETLKGAAVLMVFLFFRSEFDSLLDGLIYGGITALGFAATENAWYIHQLGFMEYGWQGLLKMTFIRVVLVGWQHPFYTAFIGLGLAFSRRTKEPIVRWIAPLIGWAIAVTFHLLHNLFAGLFQSNAGLVFATIWDWSGYLGLLLLIFLLIKREQRWMKEYLASEHKQDLLSNEQFQIACSAWKQGLAFVRARLDGNYHQVKDLYQACGDLMHKKRQLVRHGAELGAALEVQRLRAELQSLAEQI
;
A
#
# COMPACT_ATOMS: atom_id res chain seq x y z
N MET A 1 19.26 8.24 24.55
CA MET A 1 19.22 6.83 24.06
C MET A 1 17.79 6.33 23.81
N GLY A 2 16.86 6.45 24.77
CA GLY A 2 15.47 5.97 24.61
C GLY A 2 14.73 6.48 23.37
N VAL A 3 14.70 7.80 23.14
CA VAL A 3 14.05 8.42 21.96
C VAL A 3 14.58 7.84 20.64
N LEU A 4 15.91 7.80 20.47
CA LEU A 4 16.55 7.28 19.26
C LEU A 4 16.17 5.81 19.01
N MET A 5 16.18 4.98 20.05
CA MET A 5 15.81 3.57 19.92
C MET A 5 14.33 3.37 19.60
N SER A 6 13.45 4.19 20.17
CA SER A 6 12.02 4.19 19.82
C SER A 6 11.79 4.60 18.36
N ILE A 7 12.53 5.59 17.85
CA ILE A 7 12.47 5.98 16.43
C ILE A 7 12.94 4.83 15.55
N ILE A 8 14.07 4.20 15.85
CA ILE A 8 14.58 3.06 15.07
C ILE A 8 13.57 1.91 15.09
N ALA A 9 13.02 1.58 16.27
CA ALA A 9 12.04 0.51 16.45
C ALA A 9 10.69 0.80 15.75
N GLY A 10 10.31 2.07 15.62
CA GLY A 10 9.11 2.48 14.89
C GLY A 10 9.32 2.52 13.38
N VAL A 11 10.44 3.08 12.90
CA VAL A 11 10.66 3.36 11.48
C VAL A 11 11.21 2.16 10.71
N LEU A 12 12.21 1.46 11.26
CA LEU A 12 12.91 0.41 10.52
C LEU A 12 11.98 -0.74 10.10
N PRO A 13 11.08 -1.26 10.98
CA PRO A 13 10.16 -2.31 10.58
C PRO A 13 9.13 -1.84 9.54
N MET A 14 8.65 -0.60 9.63
CA MET A 14 7.69 -0.05 8.66
C MET A 14 8.34 0.17 7.29
N ALA A 15 9.60 0.61 7.25
CA ALA A 15 10.38 0.67 6.02
C ALA A 15 10.60 -0.72 5.41
N PHE A 16 10.84 -1.75 6.25
CA PHE A 16 10.93 -3.13 5.81
C PHE A 16 9.60 -3.68 5.27
N TYR A 17 8.47 -3.35 5.89
CA TYR A 17 7.14 -3.70 5.36
C TYR A 17 6.83 -2.97 4.05
N ALA A 18 7.29 -1.73 3.89
CA ALA A 18 7.12 -0.98 2.65
C ALA A 18 7.95 -1.61 1.52
N TRP A 19 9.15 -2.08 1.86
CA TRP A 19 9.96 -2.91 0.97
C TRP A 19 9.24 -4.20 0.59
N ILE A 20 8.61 -4.92 1.53
CA ILE A 20 7.79 -6.11 1.20
C ILE A 20 6.66 -5.76 0.23
N LEU A 21 5.88 -4.71 0.51
CA LEU A 21 4.79 -4.25 -0.37
C LEU A 21 5.29 -3.90 -1.78
N TYR A 22 6.44 -3.23 -1.89
CA TYR A 22 7.06 -2.93 -3.18
C TYR A 22 7.34 -4.18 -4.02
N TYR A 23 7.72 -5.29 -3.38
CA TYR A 23 7.94 -6.57 -4.07
C TYR A 23 6.66 -7.41 -4.25
N LEU A 24 5.51 -6.96 -3.77
CA LEU A 24 4.24 -7.60 -4.11
C LEU A 24 3.79 -7.26 -5.52
N ASP A 25 4.15 -6.07 -6.04
CA ASP A 25 4.01 -5.78 -7.46
C ASP A 25 5.08 -6.52 -8.26
N ARG A 26 4.64 -7.54 -9.00
CA ARG A 26 5.54 -8.39 -9.77
C ARG A 26 5.59 -8.00 -11.23
N TYR A 27 4.47 -7.50 -11.77
CA TYR A 27 4.33 -7.31 -13.20
C TYR A 27 4.55 -5.85 -13.60
N GLU A 28 4.30 -4.87 -12.74
CA GLU A 28 4.55 -3.45 -13.04
C GLU A 28 5.08 -2.71 -11.80
N ARG A 29 6.41 -2.61 -11.65
CA ARG A 29 6.95 -2.01 -10.43
C ARG A 29 6.82 -0.49 -10.44
N GLU A 30 6.16 0.01 -9.40
CA GLU A 30 6.00 1.45 -9.17
C GLU A 30 7.34 2.21 -9.02
N PRO A 31 7.39 3.50 -9.41
CA PRO A 31 8.59 4.31 -9.26
C PRO A 31 8.98 4.48 -7.79
N VAL A 32 10.16 3.97 -7.43
CA VAL A 32 10.68 4.00 -6.04
C VAL A 32 10.69 5.42 -5.47
N LYS A 33 10.97 6.44 -6.29
CA LYS A 33 10.94 7.85 -5.87
C LYS A 33 9.54 8.29 -5.41
N LEU A 34 8.49 7.85 -6.11
CA LEU A 34 7.11 8.16 -5.77
C LEU A 34 6.69 7.41 -4.49
N LEU A 35 7.12 6.15 -4.34
CA LEU A 35 6.92 5.37 -3.12
C LEU A 35 7.58 6.00 -1.89
N ILE A 36 8.82 6.49 -2.02
CA ILE A 36 9.50 7.26 -0.98
C ILE A 36 8.71 8.53 -0.67
N GLY A 37 8.23 9.23 -1.69
CA GLY A 37 7.41 10.45 -1.54
C GLY A 37 6.15 10.21 -0.71
N VAL A 38 5.38 9.16 -1.02
CA VAL A 38 4.15 8.85 -0.27
C VAL A 38 4.44 8.29 1.13
N PHE A 39 5.53 7.54 1.32
CA PHE A 39 5.98 7.11 2.64
C PHE A 39 6.32 8.33 3.51
N LEU A 40 7.09 9.28 2.98
CA LEU A 40 7.45 10.52 3.69
C LEU A 40 6.23 11.41 3.95
N TRP A 41 5.28 11.46 3.01
CA TRP A 41 3.99 12.13 3.25
C TRP A 41 3.28 11.52 4.46
N GLY A 42 3.16 10.19 4.51
CA GLY A 42 2.59 9.49 5.66
C GLY A 42 3.31 9.81 6.96
N ALA A 43 4.63 9.67 6.96
CA ALA A 43 5.46 9.80 8.17
C ALA A 43 5.54 11.24 8.70
N VAL A 44 5.56 12.24 7.83
CA VAL A 44 5.78 13.63 8.24
C VAL A 44 4.49 14.43 8.20
N ILE A 45 3.85 14.47 7.03
CA ILE A 45 2.73 15.37 6.79
C ILE A 45 1.47 14.81 7.44
N ALA A 46 1.10 13.56 7.16
CA ALA A 46 -0.10 12.97 7.71
C ALA A 46 0.01 12.76 9.22
N ALA A 47 1.10 12.16 9.73
CA ALA A 47 1.29 11.96 11.17
C ALA A 47 1.41 13.28 11.93
N GLY A 48 2.18 14.25 11.42
CA GLY A 48 2.34 15.55 12.06
C GLY A 48 1.05 16.37 12.09
N ALA A 49 0.34 16.46 10.96
CA ALA A 49 -0.93 17.17 10.90
C ALA A 49 -2.01 16.49 11.76
N ALA A 50 -2.08 15.15 11.75
CA ALA A 50 -3.00 14.40 12.59
C ALA A 50 -2.73 14.66 14.07
N PHE A 51 -1.46 14.64 14.50
CA PHE A 51 -1.08 14.95 15.88
C PHE A 51 -1.58 16.34 16.31
N VAL A 52 -1.37 17.37 15.48
CA VAL A 52 -1.82 18.74 15.77
C VAL A 52 -3.34 18.83 15.81
N ILE A 53 -4.03 18.33 14.79
CA ILE A 53 -5.50 18.40 14.67
C ILE A 53 -6.17 17.63 15.82
N ASN A 54 -5.69 16.42 16.11
CA ASN A 54 -6.23 15.60 17.20
C ASN A 54 -5.99 16.26 18.55
N SER A 55 -4.82 16.88 18.77
CA SER A 55 -4.51 17.58 20.02
C SER A 55 -5.39 18.81 20.25
N ILE A 56 -5.54 19.67 19.23
CA ILE A 56 -6.41 20.87 19.31
C ILE A 56 -7.87 20.45 19.55
N THR A 57 -8.34 19.44 18.81
CA THR A 57 -9.70 18.92 18.95
C THR A 57 -9.93 18.32 20.34
N SER A 58 -8.94 17.57 20.85
CA SER A 58 -8.97 17.00 22.20
C SER A 58 -9.11 18.08 23.27
N SER A 59 -8.30 19.14 23.20
CA SER A 59 -8.41 20.27 24.13
C SER A 59 -9.76 20.97 24.06
N GLY A 60 -10.34 21.13 22.86
CA GLY A 60 -11.66 21.72 22.68
C GLY A 60 -12.78 20.87 23.29
N ILE A 61 -12.76 19.55 23.05
CA ILE A 61 -13.75 18.62 23.62
C ILE A 61 -13.61 18.56 25.14
N TYR A 62 -12.39 18.50 25.67
CA TYR A 62 -12.17 18.52 27.12
C TYR A 62 -12.68 19.83 27.74
N PHE A 63 -12.43 20.97 27.11
CA PHE A 63 -12.91 22.26 27.59
C PHE A 63 -14.45 22.30 27.73
N LEU A 64 -15.17 21.68 26.80
CA LEU A 64 -16.64 21.63 26.81
C LEU A 64 -17.20 20.56 27.75
N THR A 65 -16.56 19.41 27.85
CA THR A 65 -17.08 18.24 28.57
C THR A 65 -16.57 18.14 30.00
N GLN A 66 -15.41 18.71 30.30
CA GLN A 66 -14.65 18.55 31.55
C GLN A 66 -14.46 17.07 31.95
N ASN A 67 -14.49 16.16 30.96
CA ASN A 67 -14.42 14.73 31.17
C ASN A 67 -13.29 14.13 30.31
N GLU A 68 -12.19 13.77 30.97
CA GLU A 68 -11.00 13.25 30.31
C GLU A 68 -11.26 11.91 29.62
N PHE A 69 -11.99 10.99 30.27
CA PHE A 69 -12.30 9.69 29.71
C PHE A 69 -13.16 9.81 28.44
N ALA A 70 -14.24 10.60 28.50
CA ALA A 70 -15.10 10.83 27.35
C ALA A 70 -14.34 11.51 26.20
N THR A 71 -13.44 12.44 26.52
CA THR A 71 -12.58 13.10 25.53
C THR A 71 -11.65 12.10 24.86
N GLN A 72 -10.90 11.31 25.64
CA GLN A 72 -9.95 10.33 25.12
C GLN A 72 -10.62 9.26 24.27
N LEU A 73 -11.77 8.74 24.71
CA LEU A 73 -12.54 7.77 23.94
C LEU A 73 -13.05 8.38 22.63
N THR A 74 -13.61 9.58 22.67
CA THR A 74 -14.12 10.29 21.47
C THR A 74 -13.00 10.57 20.47
N ILE A 75 -11.86 11.07 20.94
CA ILE A 75 -10.73 11.40 20.06
C ILE A 75 -10.13 10.14 19.47
N SER A 76 -9.72 9.18 20.31
CA SER A 76 -9.02 7.98 19.85
C SER A 76 -9.91 7.11 18.97
N THR A 77 -11.20 7.02 19.25
CA THR A 77 -12.10 6.12 18.53
C THR A 77 -12.79 6.79 17.35
N LEU A 78 -13.22 8.05 17.43
CA LEU A 78 -14.02 8.68 16.37
C LEU A 78 -13.23 9.69 15.54
N VAL A 79 -12.57 10.66 16.19
CA VAL A 79 -11.94 11.79 15.49
C VAL A 79 -10.66 11.36 14.79
N ALA A 80 -9.77 10.66 15.50
CA ALA A 80 -8.46 10.27 14.98
C ALA A 80 -8.57 9.41 13.70
N PRO A 81 -9.40 8.34 13.63
CA PRO A 81 -9.56 7.58 12.39
C PRO A 81 -9.98 8.42 11.18
N VAL A 82 -10.93 9.33 11.38
CA VAL A 82 -11.40 10.23 10.30
C VAL A 82 -10.28 11.14 9.82
N VAL A 83 -9.58 11.80 10.74
CA VAL A 83 -8.50 12.74 10.43
C VAL A 83 -7.33 12.02 9.76
N GLU A 84 -6.90 10.91 10.32
CA GLU A 84 -5.73 10.17 9.87
C GLU A 84 -5.94 9.53 8.50
N GLU A 85 -7.05 8.82 8.29
CA GLU A 85 -7.34 8.20 6.99
C GLU A 85 -7.57 9.27 5.91
N THR A 86 -8.10 10.44 6.26
CA THR A 86 -8.23 11.56 5.31
C THR A 86 -6.86 12.11 4.90
N LEU A 87 -5.95 12.33 5.86
CA LEU A 87 -4.61 12.86 5.59
C LEU A 87 -3.72 11.87 4.82
N LYS A 88 -3.82 10.57 5.13
CA LYS A 88 -3.18 9.51 4.34
C LYS A 88 -3.80 9.42 2.95
N GLY A 89 -5.13 9.42 2.87
CA GLY A 89 -5.88 9.38 1.61
C GLY A 89 -5.57 10.54 0.68
N ALA A 90 -5.24 11.73 1.20
CA ALA A 90 -4.78 12.87 0.41
C ALA A 90 -3.50 12.56 -0.39
N ALA A 91 -2.57 11.79 0.18
CA ALA A 91 -1.36 11.34 -0.54
C ALA A 91 -1.72 10.50 -1.77
N VAL A 92 -2.58 9.50 -1.54
CA VAL A 92 -3.04 8.57 -2.58
C VAL A 92 -3.84 9.32 -3.64
N LEU A 93 -4.67 10.28 -3.24
CA LEU A 93 -5.42 11.14 -4.14
C LEU A 93 -4.50 12.01 -5.01
N MET A 94 -3.41 12.56 -4.46
CA MET A 94 -2.44 13.30 -5.26
C MET A 94 -1.73 12.42 -6.28
N VAL A 95 -1.32 11.20 -5.90
CA VAL A 95 -0.79 10.22 -6.87
C VAL A 95 -1.80 9.98 -7.98
N PHE A 96 -3.05 9.69 -7.59
CA PHE A 96 -4.14 9.53 -8.54
C PHE A 96 -4.31 10.76 -9.46
N LEU A 97 -4.29 11.98 -8.95
CA LEU A 97 -4.55 13.17 -9.78
C LEU A 97 -3.38 13.57 -10.67
N PHE A 98 -2.15 13.49 -10.17
CA PHE A 98 -0.96 14.06 -10.81
C PHE A 98 -0.07 13.02 -11.50
N PHE A 99 -0.04 11.78 -11.02
CA PHE A 99 0.78 10.69 -11.55
C PHE A 99 -0.11 9.65 -12.21
N ARG A 100 -0.88 10.08 -13.22
CA ARG A 100 -1.93 9.25 -13.83
C ARG A 100 -1.40 8.00 -14.54
N SER A 101 -0.18 8.04 -15.07
CA SER A 101 0.47 6.88 -15.70
C SER A 101 0.77 5.78 -14.70
N GLU A 102 1.13 6.15 -13.47
CA GLU A 102 1.58 5.25 -12.39
C GLU A 102 0.42 4.76 -11.51
N PHE A 103 -0.80 4.70 -12.03
CA PHE A 103 -1.98 4.31 -11.24
C PHE A 103 -3.05 3.75 -12.19
N ASP A 104 -2.84 2.56 -12.71
CA ASP A 104 -3.67 1.94 -13.75
C ASP A 104 -4.30 0.59 -13.33
N SER A 105 -3.79 0.03 -12.23
CA SER A 105 -4.19 -1.23 -11.64
C SER A 105 -4.87 -1.04 -10.28
N LEU A 106 -5.51 -2.12 -9.80
CA LEU A 106 -6.05 -2.13 -8.43
C LEU A 106 -4.95 -2.33 -7.39
N LEU A 107 -3.86 -2.99 -7.79
CA LEU A 107 -2.71 -3.28 -6.93
C LEU A 107 -1.94 -1.98 -6.65
N ASP A 108 -1.77 -1.10 -7.63
CA ASP A 108 -1.12 0.21 -7.51
C ASP A 108 -1.79 1.03 -6.40
N GLY A 109 -3.12 1.16 -6.47
CA GLY A 109 -3.89 1.87 -5.46
C GLY A 109 -3.68 1.30 -4.05
N LEU A 110 -3.70 -0.03 -3.93
CA LEU A 110 -3.41 -0.71 -2.67
C LEU A 110 -1.99 -0.43 -2.19
N ILE A 111 -0.98 -0.45 -3.08
CA ILE A 111 0.43 -0.22 -2.75
C ILE A 111 0.67 1.22 -2.31
N TYR A 112 0.17 2.21 -3.06
CA TYR A 112 0.28 3.62 -2.67
C TYR A 112 -0.42 3.89 -1.34
N GLY A 113 -1.62 3.34 -1.14
CA GLY A 113 -2.33 3.43 0.14
C GLY A 113 -1.55 2.78 1.28
N GLY A 114 -1.09 1.54 1.08
CA GLY A 114 -0.34 0.77 2.06
C GLY A 114 0.97 1.44 2.46
N ILE A 115 1.77 1.92 1.50
CA ILE A 115 3.07 2.57 1.76
C ILE A 115 2.89 3.93 2.43
N THR A 116 1.87 4.71 2.04
CA THR A 116 1.51 5.95 2.76
C THR A 116 1.21 5.65 4.23
N ALA A 117 0.42 4.61 4.47
CA ALA A 117 -0.01 4.23 5.81
C ALA A 117 1.13 3.65 6.65
N LEU A 118 2.08 2.93 6.05
CA LEU A 118 3.31 2.49 6.71
C LEU A 118 4.19 3.67 7.13
N GLY A 119 4.25 4.71 6.29
CA GLY A 119 4.90 5.97 6.65
C GLY A 119 4.27 6.57 7.90
N PHE A 120 2.94 6.70 7.92
CA PHE A 120 2.22 7.20 9.10
C PHE A 120 2.48 6.34 10.34
N ALA A 121 2.37 5.02 10.19
CA ALA A 121 2.61 4.05 11.26
C ALA A 121 4.04 4.14 11.81
N ALA A 122 5.04 4.51 10.99
CA ALA A 122 6.43 4.66 11.44
C ALA A 122 6.55 5.71 12.56
N THR A 123 5.98 6.90 12.33
CA THR A 123 5.98 8.01 13.29
C THR A 123 5.11 7.70 14.50
N GLU A 124 3.92 7.15 14.26
CA GLU A 124 3.00 6.79 15.34
C GLU A 124 3.61 5.70 16.24
N ASN A 125 4.23 4.67 15.66
CA ASN A 125 4.90 3.61 16.41
C ASN A 125 6.04 4.17 17.24
N ALA A 126 6.87 5.05 16.69
CA ALA A 126 7.95 5.69 17.44
C ALA A 126 7.43 6.44 18.67
N TRP A 127 6.33 7.19 18.53
CA TRP A 127 5.71 7.90 19.64
C TRP A 127 5.18 6.94 20.71
N TYR A 128 4.40 5.93 20.34
CA TYR A 128 3.84 4.95 21.29
C TYR A 128 4.93 4.13 22.00
N ILE A 129 5.93 3.66 21.26
CA ILE A 129 7.05 2.89 21.82
C ILE A 129 7.85 3.74 22.81
N HIS A 130 7.99 5.04 22.56
CA HIS A 130 8.65 5.95 23.49
C HIS A 130 7.79 6.23 24.71
N GLN A 131 6.57 6.75 24.49
CA GLN A 131 5.73 7.33 25.53
C GLN A 131 5.10 6.26 26.44
N LEU A 132 4.55 5.19 25.86
CA LEU A 132 3.86 4.12 26.59
C LEU A 132 4.73 2.86 26.79
N GLY A 133 5.93 2.87 26.22
CA GLY A 133 6.92 1.80 26.38
C GLY A 133 8.09 2.24 27.24
N PHE A 134 9.01 2.98 26.64
CA PHE A 134 10.28 3.33 27.27
C PHE A 134 10.13 4.25 28.49
N MET A 135 9.31 5.30 28.41
CA MET A 135 9.15 6.27 29.49
C MET A 135 8.48 5.66 30.72
N GLU A 136 7.61 4.68 30.54
CA GLU A 136 6.85 4.06 31.63
C GLU A 136 7.55 2.83 32.24
N TYR A 137 8.19 2.00 31.40
CA TYR A 137 8.77 0.71 31.84
C TYR A 137 10.20 0.47 31.34
N GLY A 138 10.91 1.51 30.89
CA GLY A 138 12.28 1.42 30.42
C GLY A 138 12.46 0.47 29.22
N TRP A 139 13.58 -0.23 29.15
CA TRP A 139 13.91 -1.13 28.04
C TRP A 139 12.92 -2.28 27.87
N GLN A 140 12.36 -2.80 28.95
CA GLN A 140 11.34 -3.85 28.89
C GLN A 140 10.06 -3.34 28.22
N GLY A 141 9.62 -2.14 28.58
CA GLY A 141 8.48 -1.48 27.94
C GLY A 141 8.70 -1.20 26.46
N LEU A 142 9.90 -0.71 26.10
CA LEU A 142 10.28 -0.49 24.71
C LEU A 142 10.14 -1.77 23.89
N LEU A 143 10.70 -2.89 24.36
CA LEU A 143 10.63 -4.17 23.65
C LEU A 143 9.20 -4.70 23.54
N LYS A 144 8.44 -4.66 24.64
CA LYS A 144 7.03 -5.09 24.67
C LYS A 144 6.18 -4.26 23.71
N MET A 145 6.30 -2.94 23.76
CA MET A 145 5.51 -2.04 22.92
C MET A 145 5.92 -2.17 21.44
N THR A 146 7.21 -2.38 21.16
CA THR A 146 7.68 -2.68 19.81
C THR A 146 7.04 -3.96 19.28
N PHE A 147 7.00 -5.04 20.07
CA PHE A 147 6.34 -6.28 19.67
C PHE A 147 4.86 -6.07 19.35
N ILE A 148 4.12 -5.37 20.20
CA ILE A 148 2.71 -5.07 19.97
C ILE A 148 2.56 -4.28 18.65
N ARG A 149 3.25 -3.15 18.54
CA ARG A 149 3.09 -2.17 17.45
C ARG A 149 3.58 -2.67 16.10
N VAL A 150 4.61 -3.52 16.09
CA VAL A 150 5.21 -4.06 14.85
C VAL A 150 4.59 -5.38 14.46
N VAL A 151 4.41 -6.32 15.40
CA VAL A 151 4.01 -7.70 15.09
C VAL A 151 2.51 -7.89 15.16
N LEU A 152 1.85 -7.40 16.21
CA LEU A 152 0.41 -7.64 16.39
C LEU A 152 -0.43 -6.70 15.53
N VAL A 153 -0.07 -5.41 15.49
CA VAL A 153 -0.89 -4.36 14.84
C VAL A 153 -0.20 -3.66 13.67
N GLY A 154 1.00 -4.09 13.27
CA GLY A 154 1.82 -3.38 12.27
C GLY A 154 1.23 -3.29 10.87
N TRP A 155 0.24 -4.11 10.53
CA TRP A 155 -0.41 -4.15 9.22
C TRP A 155 -1.79 -3.45 9.17
N GLN A 156 -2.25 -2.88 10.28
CA GLN A 156 -3.57 -2.23 10.37
C GLN A 156 -3.70 -1.00 9.49
N HIS A 157 -2.81 -0.02 9.70
CA HIS A 157 -2.78 1.19 8.91
C HIS A 157 -2.75 0.88 7.40
N PRO A 158 -1.85 -0.01 6.90
CA PRO A 158 -1.88 -0.45 5.50
C PRO A 158 -3.20 -1.07 5.06
N PHE A 159 -3.81 -1.90 5.90
CA PHE A 159 -5.09 -2.53 5.59
C PHE A 159 -6.22 -1.51 5.43
N TYR A 160 -6.30 -0.49 6.30
CA TYR A 160 -7.35 0.53 6.22
C TYR A 160 -7.17 1.40 4.98
N THR A 161 -6.00 2.04 4.84
CA THR A 161 -5.75 3.00 3.77
C THR A 161 -5.72 2.33 2.38
N ALA A 162 -5.45 1.02 2.29
CA ALA A 162 -5.59 0.26 1.04
C ALA A 162 -7.00 0.40 0.42
N PHE A 163 -8.06 0.50 1.22
CA PHE A 163 -9.41 0.68 0.68
C PHE A 163 -9.62 2.03 -0.01
N ILE A 164 -8.94 3.09 0.45
CA ILE A 164 -8.94 4.39 -0.23
C ILE A 164 -8.32 4.25 -1.62
N GLY A 165 -7.16 3.59 -1.70
CA GLY A 165 -6.48 3.30 -2.95
C GLY A 165 -7.31 2.45 -3.91
N LEU A 166 -7.95 1.40 -3.40
CA LEU A 166 -8.86 0.55 -4.17
C LEU A 166 -10.07 1.35 -4.71
N GLY A 167 -10.66 2.23 -3.90
CA GLY A 167 -11.77 3.09 -4.31
C GLY A 167 -11.37 4.04 -5.45
N LEU A 168 -10.19 4.65 -5.36
CA LEU A 168 -9.62 5.48 -6.43
C LEU A 168 -9.31 4.66 -7.68
N ALA A 169 -8.73 3.47 -7.54
CA ALA A 169 -8.41 2.59 -8.68
C ALA A 169 -9.68 2.09 -9.39
N PHE A 170 -10.73 1.80 -8.63
CA PHE A 170 -12.03 1.43 -9.20
C PHE A 170 -12.67 2.61 -9.94
N SER A 171 -12.60 3.81 -9.37
CA SER A 171 -13.06 5.07 -10.00
C SER A 171 -12.44 5.31 -11.38
N ARG A 172 -11.14 5.01 -11.55
CA ARG A 172 -10.46 5.18 -12.83
C ARG A 172 -10.94 4.21 -13.91
N ARG A 173 -11.31 3.00 -13.51
CA ARG A 173 -11.52 1.86 -14.41
C ARG A 173 -12.97 1.65 -14.82
N THR A 174 -13.90 2.34 -14.17
CA THR A 174 -15.33 2.27 -14.46
C THR A 174 -15.71 3.18 -15.63
N LYS A 175 -16.69 2.76 -16.44
CA LYS A 175 -17.33 3.61 -17.46
C LYS A 175 -18.54 4.36 -16.90
N GLU A 176 -19.05 3.92 -15.74
CA GLU A 176 -20.25 4.46 -15.10
C GLU A 176 -19.93 5.76 -14.33
N PRO A 177 -20.52 6.92 -14.69
CA PRO A 177 -20.20 8.21 -14.07
C PRO A 177 -20.45 8.24 -12.55
N ILE A 178 -21.51 7.57 -12.10
CA ILE A 178 -21.87 7.51 -10.67
C ILE A 178 -20.78 6.79 -9.87
N VAL A 179 -20.30 5.65 -10.39
CA VAL A 179 -19.27 4.84 -9.73
C VAL A 179 -17.95 5.61 -9.61
N ARG A 180 -17.65 6.49 -10.58
CA ARG A 180 -16.43 7.32 -10.56
C ARG A 180 -16.36 8.22 -9.32
N TRP A 181 -17.49 8.72 -8.84
CA TRP A 181 -17.56 9.59 -7.66
C TRP A 181 -17.80 8.82 -6.37
N ILE A 182 -18.59 7.74 -6.41
CA ILE A 182 -18.94 6.98 -5.22
C ILE A 182 -17.82 6.04 -4.77
N ALA A 183 -17.06 5.44 -5.68
CA ALA A 183 -16.05 4.45 -5.32
C ALA A 183 -14.94 4.99 -4.37
N PRO A 184 -14.39 6.21 -4.57
CA PRO A 184 -13.43 6.79 -3.63
C PRO A 184 -14.04 7.06 -2.26
N LEU A 185 -15.31 7.52 -2.22
CA LEU A 185 -16.03 7.79 -0.97
C LEU A 185 -16.30 6.50 -0.19
N ILE A 186 -16.69 5.42 -0.89
CA ILE A 186 -16.83 4.09 -0.27
C ILE A 186 -15.48 3.59 0.25
N GLY A 187 -14.41 3.72 -0.53
CA GLY A 187 -13.06 3.32 -0.11
C GLY A 187 -12.62 4.02 1.18
N TRP A 188 -12.85 5.34 1.24
CA TRP A 188 -12.61 6.15 2.45
C TRP A 188 -13.51 5.75 3.62
N ALA A 189 -14.82 5.56 3.39
CA ALA A 189 -15.74 5.15 4.45
C ALA A 189 -15.37 3.79 5.04
N ILE A 190 -14.94 2.83 4.21
CA ILE A 190 -14.47 1.52 4.65
C ILE A 190 -13.19 1.66 5.48
N ALA A 191 -12.20 2.44 4.99
CA ALA A 191 -10.96 2.69 5.71
C ALA A 191 -11.20 3.26 7.11
N VAL A 192 -11.99 4.34 7.17
CA VAL A 192 -12.38 4.99 8.43
C VAL A 192 -13.10 4.00 9.33
N THR A 193 -14.07 3.25 8.81
CA THR A 193 -14.88 2.31 9.62
C THR A 193 -14.02 1.21 10.24
N PHE A 194 -13.12 0.58 9.48
CA PHE A 194 -12.26 -0.47 10.03
C PHE A 194 -11.28 0.07 11.08
N HIS A 195 -10.74 1.27 10.86
CA HIS A 195 -9.89 1.94 11.84
C HIS A 195 -10.68 2.29 13.12
N LEU A 196 -11.89 2.82 12.97
CA LEU A 196 -12.84 3.09 14.06
C LEU A 196 -13.10 1.82 14.89
N LEU A 197 -13.42 0.71 14.21
CA LEU A 197 -13.70 -0.57 14.86
C LEU A 197 -12.48 -1.11 15.60
N HIS A 198 -11.27 -0.99 15.02
CA HIS A 198 -10.05 -1.38 15.71
C HIS A 198 -9.85 -0.58 17.00
N ASN A 199 -9.94 0.75 16.93
CA ASN A 199 -9.74 1.61 18.10
C ASN A 199 -10.83 1.37 19.17
N LEU A 200 -12.07 1.17 18.74
CA LEU A 200 -13.18 0.81 19.62
C LEU A 200 -12.91 -0.51 20.34
N PHE A 201 -12.48 -1.54 19.62
CA PHE A 201 -12.19 -2.85 20.19
C PHE A 201 -10.98 -2.81 21.11
N ALA A 202 -9.90 -2.13 20.72
CA ALA A 202 -8.73 -1.92 21.58
C ALA A 202 -9.10 -1.18 22.87
N GLY A 203 -10.02 -0.21 22.80
CA GLY A 203 -10.48 0.55 23.96
C GLY A 203 -11.42 -0.23 24.89
N LEU A 204 -12.38 -0.97 24.34
CA LEU A 204 -13.40 -1.71 25.12
C LEU A 204 -12.90 -3.04 25.66
N PHE A 205 -12.02 -3.73 24.92
CA PHE A 205 -11.65 -5.12 25.18
C PHE A 205 -10.29 -5.25 25.85
N GLN A 206 -10.10 -4.56 26.99
CA GLN A 206 -8.84 -4.58 27.76
C GLN A 206 -8.62 -5.87 28.59
N SER A 207 -9.60 -6.77 28.65
CA SER A 207 -9.44 -8.09 29.27
C SER A 207 -8.59 -9.01 28.40
N ASN A 208 -7.96 -10.05 28.98
CA ASN A 208 -7.19 -11.02 28.20
C ASN A 208 -8.01 -11.68 27.09
N ALA A 209 -9.27 -12.06 27.37
CA ALA A 209 -10.17 -12.63 26.38
C ALA A 209 -10.53 -11.60 25.28
N GLY A 210 -10.68 -10.34 25.69
CA GLY A 210 -10.93 -9.22 24.79
C GLY A 210 -9.78 -8.96 23.82
N LEU A 211 -8.54 -8.94 24.31
CA LEU A 211 -7.33 -8.79 23.48
C LEU A 211 -7.19 -9.93 22.48
N VAL A 212 -7.52 -11.16 22.86
CA VAL A 212 -7.55 -12.31 21.94
C VAL A 212 -8.58 -12.09 20.83
N PHE A 213 -9.79 -11.65 21.17
CA PHE A 213 -10.82 -11.33 20.19
C PHE A 213 -10.38 -10.21 19.22
N ALA A 214 -9.86 -9.10 19.74
CA ALA A 214 -9.37 -7.98 18.93
C ALA A 214 -8.24 -8.42 17.99
N THR A 215 -7.31 -9.24 18.49
CA THR A 215 -6.22 -9.80 17.67
C THR A 215 -6.78 -10.70 16.55
N ILE A 216 -7.70 -11.61 16.86
CA ILE A 216 -8.33 -12.47 15.84
C ILE A 216 -9.05 -11.64 14.78
N TRP A 217 -9.77 -10.59 15.20
CA TRP A 217 -10.44 -9.66 14.31
C TRP A 217 -9.45 -8.99 13.36
N ASP A 218 -8.39 -8.37 13.89
CA ASP A 218 -7.38 -7.67 13.08
C ASP A 218 -6.69 -8.61 12.09
N TRP A 219 -6.29 -9.80 12.54
CA TRP A 219 -5.62 -10.79 11.70
C TRP A 219 -6.54 -11.39 10.64
N SER A 220 -7.85 -11.49 10.89
CA SER A 220 -8.82 -11.88 9.86
C SER A 220 -8.86 -10.86 8.72
N GLY A 221 -8.77 -9.57 9.03
CA GLY A 221 -8.65 -8.49 8.05
C GLY A 221 -7.39 -8.62 7.20
N TYR A 222 -6.24 -8.89 7.83
CA TYR A 222 -4.97 -9.10 7.12
C TYR A 222 -5.03 -10.29 6.17
N LEU A 223 -5.57 -11.42 6.62
CA LEU A 223 -5.73 -12.61 5.78
C LEU A 223 -6.65 -12.33 4.59
N GLY A 224 -7.72 -11.55 4.81
CA GLY A 224 -8.60 -11.07 3.74
C GLY A 224 -7.86 -10.20 2.71
N LEU A 225 -7.03 -9.25 3.16
CA LEU A 225 -6.23 -8.41 2.28
C LEU A 225 -5.17 -9.20 1.51
N LEU A 226 -4.46 -10.11 2.17
CA LEU A 226 -3.47 -10.98 1.53
C LEU A 226 -4.12 -11.87 0.48
N LEU A 227 -5.31 -12.40 0.77
CA LEU A 227 -6.10 -13.15 -0.21
C LEU A 227 -6.48 -12.27 -1.40
N LEU A 228 -6.93 -11.03 -1.16
CA LEU A 228 -7.25 -10.09 -2.23
C LEU A 228 -6.02 -9.79 -3.11
N ILE A 229 -4.87 -9.48 -2.52
CA ILE A 229 -3.61 -9.25 -3.23
C ILE A 229 -3.25 -10.48 -4.07
N PHE A 230 -3.33 -11.68 -3.48
CA PHE A 230 -3.08 -12.93 -4.20
C PHE A 230 -4.02 -13.12 -5.40
N LEU A 231 -5.30 -12.81 -5.25
CA LEU A 231 -6.28 -12.88 -6.34
C LEU A 231 -6.01 -11.84 -7.44
N LEU A 232 -5.54 -10.63 -7.08
CA LEU A 232 -5.13 -9.60 -8.04
C LEU A 232 -3.90 -10.05 -8.83
N ILE A 233 -2.87 -10.57 -8.17
CA ILE A 233 -1.66 -11.10 -8.83
C ILE A 233 -2.01 -12.29 -9.74
N LYS A 234 -2.89 -13.20 -9.29
CA LYS A 234 -3.38 -14.32 -10.12
C LYS A 234 -4.12 -13.83 -11.37
N ARG A 235 -4.85 -12.71 -11.25
CA ARG A 235 -5.58 -12.11 -12.36
C ARG A 235 -4.62 -11.46 -13.36
N GLU A 236 -3.62 -10.71 -12.90
CA GLU A 236 -2.56 -10.15 -13.75
C GLU A 236 -1.77 -11.24 -14.45
N GLN A 237 -1.46 -12.34 -13.78
CA GLN A 237 -0.82 -13.50 -14.40
C GLN A 237 -1.61 -14.03 -15.61
N ARG A 238 -2.95 -14.03 -15.53
CA ARG A 238 -3.81 -14.45 -16.65
C ARG A 238 -3.73 -13.43 -17.79
N TRP A 239 -3.70 -12.14 -17.48
CA TRP A 239 -3.55 -11.09 -18.49
C TRP A 239 -2.18 -11.12 -19.17
N MET A 240 -1.09 -11.38 -18.43
CA MET A 240 0.22 -11.60 -19.03
C MET A 240 0.17 -12.69 -20.10
N LYS A 241 -0.46 -13.84 -19.78
CA LYS A 241 -0.63 -14.94 -20.75
C LYS A 241 -1.47 -14.55 -21.95
N GLU A 242 -2.58 -13.85 -21.74
CA GLU A 242 -3.52 -13.47 -22.79
C GLU A 242 -2.91 -12.44 -23.74
N TYR A 243 -2.38 -11.34 -23.20
CA TYR A 243 -1.92 -10.20 -23.99
C TYR A 243 -0.52 -10.37 -24.58
N LEU A 244 0.37 -11.17 -23.96
CA LEU A 244 1.70 -11.46 -24.50
C LEU A 244 1.73 -12.69 -25.42
N ALA A 245 0.64 -13.47 -25.52
CA ALA A 245 0.60 -14.65 -26.41
C ALA A 245 0.86 -14.29 -27.88
N SER A 246 0.45 -13.10 -28.32
CA SER A 246 0.74 -12.62 -29.68
C SER A 246 2.23 -12.31 -29.90
N GLU A 247 2.92 -11.79 -28.88
CA GLU A 247 4.35 -11.46 -28.97
C GLU A 247 5.20 -12.73 -29.03
N HIS A 248 4.82 -13.75 -28.26
CA HIS A 248 5.47 -15.05 -28.36
C HIS A 248 5.25 -15.71 -29.74
N LYS A 249 4.05 -15.60 -30.32
CA LYS A 249 3.75 -16.13 -31.67
C LYS A 249 4.46 -15.39 -32.80
N GLN A 250 4.90 -14.16 -32.56
CA GLN A 250 5.64 -13.32 -33.51
C GLN A 250 7.16 -13.40 -33.28
N ASP A 251 7.61 -14.38 -32.48
CA ASP A 251 9.02 -14.61 -32.12
C ASP A 251 9.70 -13.41 -31.43
N LEU A 252 8.93 -12.46 -30.90
CA LEU A 252 9.44 -11.31 -30.16
C LEU A 252 9.91 -11.70 -28.74
N LEU A 253 9.34 -12.78 -28.20
CA LEU A 253 9.73 -13.38 -26.92
C LEU A 253 10.01 -14.85 -27.11
N SER A 254 11.19 -15.30 -26.63
CA SER A 254 11.50 -16.73 -26.57
C SER A 254 10.50 -17.46 -25.66
N ASN A 255 10.35 -18.78 -25.83
CA ASN A 255 9.46 -19.56 -24.97
C ASN A 255 9.86 -19.45 -23.49
N GLU A 256 11.16 -19.39 -23.18
CA GLU A 256 11.63 -19.19 -21.81
C GLU A 256 11.23 -17.80 -21.28
N GLN A 257 11.52 -16.74 -22.04
CA GLN A 257 11.17 -15.36 -21.67
C GLN A 257 9.65 -15.21 -21.46
N PHE A 258 8.82 -15.79 -22.35
CA PHE A 258 7.36 -15.78 -22.22
C PHE A 258 6.88 -16.53 -20.96
N GLN A 259 7.44 -17.71 -20.67
CA GLN A 259 7.08 -18.49 -19.49
C GLN A 259 7.48 -17.79 -18.18
N ILE A 260 8.62 -17.09 -18.17
CA ILE A 260 9.05 -16.29 -17.03
C ILE A 260 8.10 -15.08 -16.89
N ALA A 261 7.87 -14.31 -17.94
CA ALA A 261 6.96 -13.16 -17.95
C ALA A 261 5.55 -13.52 -17.42
N CYS A 262 5.07 -14.73 -17.70
CA CYS A 262 3.75 -15.21 -17.28
C CYS A 262 3.71 -15.87 -15.89
N SER A 263 4.76 -15.75 -15.07
CA SER A 263 4.81 -16.37 -13.74
C SER A 263 5.60 -15.54 -12.73
N ALA A 264 4.88 -14.96 -11.77
CA ALA A 264 5.45 -14.22 -10.64
C ALA A 264 6.58 -14.98 -9.92
N TRP A 265 6.43 -16.30 -9.73
CA TRP A 265 7.46 -17.13 -9.10
C TRP A 265 8.72 -17.24 -9.97
N LYS A 266 8.55 -17.48 -11.28
CA LYS A 266 9.67 -17.57 -12.22
C LYS A 266 10.39 -16.23 -12.36
N GLN A 267 9.66 -15.10 -12.43
CA GLN A 267 10.26 -13.76 -12.42
C GLN A 267 11.06 -13.52 -11.15
N GLY A 268 10.54 -13.92 -9.99
CA GLY A 268 11.27 -13.84 -8.72
C GLY A 268 12.61 -14.57 -8.77
N LEU A 269 12.62 -15.83 -9.24
CA LEU A 269 13.84 -16.60 -9.42
C LEU A 269 14.78 -15.99 -10.47
N ALA A 270 14.23 -15.47 -11.57
CA ALA A 270 15.01 -14.80 -12.62
C ALA A 270 15.73 -13.56 -12.05
N PHE A 271 15.06 -12.74 -11.23
CA PHE A 271 15.71 -11.59 -10.59
C PHE A 271 16.82 -11.97 -9.61
N VAL A 272 16.66 -13.08 -8.88
CA VAL A 272 17.70 -13.59 -7.98
C VAL A 272 18.91 -14.05 -8.78
N ARG A 273 18.72 -14.86 -9.83
CA ARG A 273 19.80 -15.30 -10.73
C ARG A 273 20.49 -14.11 -11.39
N ALA A 274 19.71 -13.18 -11.92
CA ALA A 274 20.24 -12.01 -12.61
C ALA A 274 21.11 -11.10 -11.72
N ARG A 275 20.87 -11.12 -10.40
CA ARG A 275 21.70 -10.40 -9.44
C ARG A 275 23.03 -11.10 -9.16
N LEU A 276 23.09 -12.42 -9.30
CA LEU A 276 24.34 -13.20 -9.24
C LEU A 276 25.14 -13.05 -10.54
N ASP A 277 24.45 -13.02 -11.67
CA ASP A 277 25.06 -12.97 -13.01
C ASP A 277 25.45 -11.54 -13.44
N GLY A 278 25.06 -10.51 -12.68
CA GLY A 278 25.39 -9.11 -12.96
C GLY A 278 24.50 -8.42 -14.00
N ASN A 279 23.48 -9.10 -14.53
CA ASN A 279 22.54 -8.59 -15.55
C ASN A 279 21.16 -8.18 -14.97
N TYR A 280 21.07 -7.93 -13.66
CA TYR A 280 19.83 -7.58 -12.97
C TYR A 280 19.01 -6.48 -13.65
N HIS A 281 19.67 -5.42 -14.14
CA HIS A 281 18.98 -4.30 -14.79
C HIS A 281 18.33 -4.71 -16.10
N GLN A 282 19.04 -5.45 -16.96
CA GLN A 282 18.50 -5.95 -18.23
C GLN A 282 17.28 -6.85 -17.99
N VAL A 283 17.40 -7.81 -17.07
CA VAL A 283 16.29 -8.73 -16.72
C VAL A 283 15.10 -8.00 -16.11
N LYS A 284 15.37 -6.99 -15.27
CA LYS A 284 14.33 -6.12 -14.71
C LYS A 284 13.61 -5.35 -15.81
N ASP A 285 14.34 -4.70 -16.70
CA ASP A 285 13.78 -3.82 -17.73
C ASP A 285 12.98 -4.64 -18.75
N LEU A 286 13.44 -5.84 -19.13
CA LEU A 286 12.70 -6.75 -20.01
C LEU A 286 11.32 -7.10 -19.45
N TYR A 287 11.26 -7.54 -18.18
CA TYR A 287 10.00 -7.99 -17.58
C TYR A 287 9.10 -6.83 -17.16
N GLN A 288 9.67 -5.65 -16.88
CA GLN A 288 8.89 -4.41 -16.74
C GLN A 288 8.21 -4.06 -18.07
N ALA A 289 8.96 -4.04 -19.19
CA ALA A 289 8.40 -3.78 -20.51
C ALA A 289 7.29 -4.79 -20.90
N CYS A 290 7.41 -6.04 -20.47
CA CYS A 290 6.33 -7.04 -20.63
C CYS A 290 5.06 -6.66 -19.88
N GLY A 291 5.18 -6.17 -18.64
CA GLY A 291 4.08 -5.69 -17.82
C GLY A 291 3.41 -4.46 -18.43
N ASP A 292 4.21 -3.43 -18.72
CA ASP A 292 3.75 -2.19 -19.33
C ASP A 292 3.00 -2.46 -20.65
N LEU A 293 3.54 -3.35 -21.49
CA LEU A 293 2.91 -3.76 -22.75
C LEU A 293 1.56 -4.46 -22.51
N MET A 294 1.49 -5.33 -21.50
CA MET A 294 0.24 -6.00 -21.12
C MET A 294 -0.81 -5.00 -20.66
N HIS A 295 -0.44 -4.06 -19.79
CA HIS A 295 -1.35 -3.02 -19.29
C HIS A 295 -1.84 -2.11 -20.41
N LYS A 296 -0.95 -1.64 -21.29
CA LYS A 296 -1.34 -0.79 -22.44
C LYS A 296 -2.23 -1.49 -23.45
N LYS A 297 -1.95 -2.75 -23.80
CA LYS A 297 -2.83 -3.54 -24.68
C LYS A 297 -4.21 -3.74 -24.07
N ARG A 298 -4.26 -4.03 -22.78
CA ARG A 298 -5.51 -4.20 -22.04
C ARG A 298 -6.31 -2.90 -21.98
N GLN A 299 -5.65 -1.77 -21.78
CA GLN A 299 -6.27 -0.44 -21.83
C GLN A 299 -6.90 -0.19 -23.20
N LEU A 300 -6.17 -0.47 -24.29
CA LEU A 300 -6.63 -0.29 -25.67
C LEU A 300 -7.86 -1.16 -25.98
N VAL A 301 -7.91 -2.41 -25.52
CA VAL A 301 -9.08 -3.28 -25.68
C VAL A 301 -10.30 -2.76 -24.90
N ARG A 302 -10.12 -2.16 -23.72
CA ARG A 302 -11.24 -1.71 -22.87
C ARG A 302 -11.78 -0.33 -23.25
N HIS A 303 -10.90 0.60 -23.61
CA HIS A 303 -11.25 2.01 -23.85
C HIS A 303 -11.32 2.36 -25.34
N GLY A 304 -10.90 1.45 -26.24
CA GLY A 304 -10.89 1.67 -27.68
C GLY A 304 -9.54 2.22 -28.16
N ALA A 305 -9.38 2.26 -29.48
CA ALA A 305 -8.14 2.68 -30.14
C ALA A 305 -8.00 4.21 -30.12
N GLU A 306 -7.59 4.77 -28.98
CA GLU A 306 -7.00 6.11 -28.95
C GLU A 306 -5.64 6.08 -29.65
N LEU A 307 -5.40 7.02 -30.56
CA LEU A 307 -4.19 7.05 -31.40
C LEU A 307 -2.90 6.99 -30.56
N GLY A 308 -2.89 7.67 -29.40
CA GLY A 308 -1.77 7.66 -28.45
C GLY A 308 -1.51 6.29 -27.83
N ALA A 309 -2.56 5.53 -27.47
CA ALA A 309 -2.41 4.20 -26.89
C ALA A 309 -1.84 3.19 -27.90
N ALA A 310 -2.23 3.30 -29.18
CA ALA A 310 -1.70 2.44 -30.25
C ALA A 310 -0.22 2.72 -30.52
N LEU A 311 0.20 4.00 -30.54
CA LEU A 311 1.59 4.39 -30.67
C LEU A 311 2.44 3.88 -29.50
N GLU A 312 1.91 3.97 -28.29
CA GLU A 312 2.62 3.50 -27.09
C GLU A 312 2.82 1.98 -27.09
N VAL A 313 1.83 1.20 -27.55
CA VAL A 313 1.98 -0.25 -27.75
C VAL A 313 3.10 -0.57 -28.76
N GLN A 314 3.22 0.21 -29.84
CA GLN A 314 4.31 0.02 -30.81
C GLN A 314 5.68 0.39 -30.21
N ARG A 315 5.75 1.49 -29.45
CA ARG A 315 6.97 1.91 -28.73
C ARG A 315 7.43 0.79 -27.78
N LEU A 316 6.53 0.26 -26.97
CA LEU A 316 6.82 -0.81 -26.01
C LEU A 316 7.22 -2.12 -26.69
N ARG A 317 6.65 -2.45 -27.85
CA ARG A 317 7.10 -3.62 -28.64
C ARG A 317 8.53 -3.46 -29.15
N ALA A 318 8.88 -2.28 -29.67
CA ALA A 318 10.23 -2.00 -30.15
C ALA A 318 11.25 -2.04 -29.00
N GLU A 319 10.90 -1.46 -27.85
CA GLU A 319 11.69 -1.54 -26.63
C GLU A 319 11.87 -3.00 -26.18
N LEU A 320 10.77 -3.76 -26.14
CA LEU A 320 10.78 -5.17 -25.75
C LEU A 320 11.67 -6.02 -26.66
N GLN A 321 11.63 -5.79 -27.98
CA GLN A 321 12.52 -6.48 -28.93
C GLN A 321 13.99 -6.20 -28.62
N SER A 322 14.35 -4.92 -28.41
CA SER A 322 15.74 -4.54 -28.12
C SER A 322 16.27 -5.14 -26.80
N LEU A 323 15.39 -5.31 -25.81
CA LEU A 323 15.72 -5.90 -24.51
C LEU A 323 15.79 -7.43 -24.58
N ALA A 324 14.91 -8.06 -25.36
CA ALA A 324 14.87 -9.50 -25.54
C ALA A 324 16.11 -10.02 -26.28
N GLU A 325 16.71 -9.22 -27.16
CA GLU A 325 17.96 -9.56 -27.85
C GLU A 325 19.20 -9.48 -26.94
N GLN A 326 19.12 -8.78 -25.80
CA GLN A 326 20.22 -8.62 -24.85
C GLN A 326 20.31 -9.75 -23.81
N ILE A 327 19.32 -10.65 -23.75
CA ILE A 327 19.14 -11.66 -22.69
C ILE A 327 18.81 -13.02 -23.30
#